data_AF-A0A8H5U0Z5-F1
#
_entry.id   AF-A0A8H5U0Z5-F1
#
_cell.length_a   1.000
_cell.length_b   1.000
_cell.length_c   1.000
_cell.angle_alpha   90.00
_cell.angle_beta   90.00
_cell.angle_gamma   90.00
#
_symmetry.space_group_name_H-M   'P 1'
#
loop_
_entity.id
_entity.type
_entity.pdbx_description
1 polymer ?
#
loop_
_entity_poly.entity_id
_entity_poly.type
_entity_poly.pdbx_seq_one_letter_code
_entity_poly.pdbx_strand_id
1 'polypeptide(L)'
;MTDVSQVFDKEEHNWHIHLKGAKEIIRRQRSTDTPDLSSDFLLTWWLYHDVLAAFNHPSWRLDESHGSVSTSALCTFSGDKSLIVGSLGCSVEVLEIIDEINMMRLHSTNDCPSTSTLQRCDLTMKLHNLRQLIAPIECSDGLRSHRILAIAELYRLATLLYLQRVHPIAEDDFTRTIHVRQALGVLKGLSVATSPWPVFIMACEVDEQDRVSILHTLDRMDSVRSIGNIKVLRDVIESIWKQQDLQNIGKAGQRVDWLQFVECDVPAPWFI
;
A
#
# COMPACT_ATOMS: atom_id res chain seq x y z
N MET A 1 16.09 -18.94 4.18
CA MET A 1 14.96 -18.74 3.26
C MET A 1 15.29 -17.51 2.45
N THR A 2 15.77 -17.73 1.23
CA THR A 2 16.29 -16.69 0.34
C THR A 2 15.12 -15.85 -0.15
N ASP A 3 15.22 -14.54 0.05
CA ASP A 3 14.18 -13.58 -0.32
C ASP A 3 14.19 -13.34 -1.83
N VAL A 4 13.02 -13.36 -2.47
CA VAL A 4 12.89 -13.16 -3.92
C VAL A 4 13.35 -11.75 -4.31
N SER A 5 13.26 -10.78 -3.39
CA SER A 5 13.80 -9.42 -3.58
C SER A 5 15.34 -9.36 -3.66
N GLN A 6 16.06 -10.37 -3.14
CA GLN A 6 17.52 -10.48 -3.26
C GLN A 6 17.98 -11.16 -4.56
N VAL A 7 17.05 -11.78 -5.29
CA VAL A 7 17.34 -12.46 -6.57
C VAL A 7 17.33 -11.49 -7.75
N PHE A 8 16.70 -10.32 -7.60
CA PHE A 8 16.69 -9.28 -8.63
C PHE A 8 17.79 -8.26 -8.34
N ASP A 9 18.69 -8.09 -9.32
CA ASP A 9 19.85 -7.22 -9.21
C ASP A 9 19.41 -5.79 -8.89
N LYS A 10 20.02 -5.17 -7.89
CA LYS A 10 19.78 -3.74 -7.57
C LYS A 10 20.09 -2.81 -8.76
N GLU A 11 20.85 -3.30 -9.74
CA GLU A 11 21.22 -2.58 -10.95
C GLU A 11 20.29 -2.87 -12.13
N GLU A 12 19.51 -3.95 -12.10
CA GLU A 12 18.57 -4.30 -13.16
C GLU A 12 17.21 -3.64 -12.89
N HIS A 13 17.02 -2.47 -13.49
CA HIS A 13 15.81 -1.65 -13.44
C HIS A 13 14.58 -2.31 -14.13
N ASN A 14 14.59 -3.63 -14.26
CA ASN A 14 13.70 -4.45 -15.07
C ASN A 14 12.68 -5.25 -14.25
N TRP A 15 12.57 -4.98 -12.94
CA TRP A 15 11.67 -5.70 -12.03
C TRP A 15 10.22 -5.79 -12.59
N HIS A 16 9.74 -4.71 -13.22
CA HIS A 16 8.43 -4.61 -13.84
C HIS A 16 8.24 -5.60 -15.00
N ILE A 17 9.32 -5.95 -15.72
CA ILE A 17 9.31 -6.98 -16.77
C ILE A 17 9.08 -8.36 -16.14
N HIS A 18 9.74 -8.66 -15.03
CA HIS A 18 9.55 -9.91 -14.31
C HIS A 18 8.14 -10.03 -13.74
N LEU A 19 7.58 -8.94 -13.20
CA LEU A 19 6.20 -8.91 -12.72
C LEU A 19 5.18 -9.15 -13.85
N LYS A 20 5.40 -8.54 -15.03
CA LYS A 20 4.59 -8.82 -16.24
C LYS A 20 4.73 -10.27 -16.69
N GLY A 21 5.93 -10.85 -16.62
CA GLY A 21 6.16 -12.27 -16.91
C GLY A 21 5.41 -13.19 -15.95
N ALA A 22 5.45 -12.90 -14.65
CA ALA A 22 4.72 -13.66 -13.63
C ALA A 22 3.20 -13.62 -13.85
N LYS A 23 2.64 -12.44 -14.19
CA LYS A 23 1.22 -12.25 -14.57
C LYS A 23 0.81 -13.24 -15.66
N GLU A 24 1.60 -13.30 -16.73
CA GLU A 24 1.30 -14.13 -17.89
C GLU A 24 1.40 -15.63 -17.59
N ILE A 25 2.35 -16.05 -16.74
CA ILE A 25 2.46 -17.44 -16.27
C ILE A 25 1.22 -17.85 -15.47
N ILE A 26 0.83 -17.03 -14.49
CA ILE A 26 -0.35 -17.28 -13.63
C ILE A 26 -1.63 -17.36 -14.49
N ARG A 27 -1.78 -16.44 -15.45
CA ARG A 27 -2.92 -16.40 -16.37
C ARG A 27 -3.02 -17.68 -17.20
N ARG A 28 -1.89 -18.19 -17.71
CA ARG A 28 -1.86 -19.41 -18.52
C ARG A 28 -2.18 -20.65 -17.71
N GLN A 29 -1.63 -20.80 -16.51
CA GLN A 29 -1.90 -21.95 -15.63
C GLN A 29 -3.39 -22.06 -15.25
N ARG A 30 -4.05 -20.94 -14.96
CA ARG A 30 -5.49 -20.92 -14.67
C ARG A 30 -6.39 -21.25 -15.86
N SER A 31 -5.88 -21.10 -17.08
CA SER A 31 -6.64 -21.45 -18.29
C SER A 31 -6.67 -22.96 -18.54
N THR A 32 -5.78 -23.72 -17.89
CA THR A 32 -5.57 -25.16 -18.13
C THR A 32 -6.02 -26.06 -16.97
N ASP A 33 -6.03 -25.56 -15.73
CA ASP A 33 -6.29 -26.36 -14.53
C ASP A 33 -7.52 -25.89 -13.73
N THR A 34 -8.10 -26.80 -12.94
CA THR A 34 -9.05 -26.46 -11.87
C THR A 34 -8.40 -25.57 -10.81
N PRO A 35 -9.11 -24.60 -10.21
CA PRO A 35 -8.54 -23.66 -9.25
C PRO A 35 -7.93 -24.39 -8.04
N ASP A 36 -6.60 -24.36 -7.94
CA ASP A 36 -5.82 -24.89 -6.81
C ASP A 36 -5.38 -23.76 -5.85
N LEU A 37 -5.23 -24.06 -4.57
CA LEU A 37 -4.78 -23.15 -3.50
C LEU A 37 -3.41 -22.52 -3.82
N SER A 38 -2.52 -23.25 -4.50
CA SER A 38 -1.21 -22.74 -4.94
C SER A 38 -1.35 -21.61 -5.96
N SER A 39 -2.41 -21.63 -6.77
CA SER A 39 -2.71 -20.58 -7.76
C SER A 39 -3.22 -19.30 -7.10
N ASP A 40 -4.02 -19.41 -6.02
CA ASP A 40 -4.50 -18.24 -5.26
C ASP A 40 -3.37 -17.55 -4.49
N PHE A 41 -2.42 -18.31 -3.95
CA PHE A 41 -1.22 -17.73 -3.32
C PHE A 41 -0.38 -16.92 -4.33
N LEU A 42 -0.06 -17.51 -5.48
CA LEU A 42 0.73 -16.81 -6.51
C LEU A 42 0.00 -15.58 -7.05
N LEU A 43 -1.33 -15.68 -7.23
CA LEU A 43 -2.16 -14.56 -7.65
C LEU A 43 -2.14 -13.42 -6.62
N THR A 44 -2.36 -13.73 -5.35
CA THR A 44 -2.38 -12.71 -4.28
C THR A 44 -0.99 -12.09 -4.08
N TRP A 45 0.07 -12.88 -4.16
CA TRP A 45 1.45 -12.38 -4.15
C TRP A 45 1.71 -11.44 -5.33
N TRP A 46 1.34 -11.84 -6.55
CA TRP A 46 1.49 -11.00 -7.73
C TRP A 46 0.70 -9.69 -7.59
N LEU A 47 -0.56 -9.79 -7.13
CA LEU A 47 -1.45 -8.66 -6.94
C LEU A 47 -0.87 -7.62 -5.97
N TYR A 48 -0.31 -8.07 -4.85
CA TYR A 48 0.37 -7.20 -3.89
C TYR A 48 1.41 -6.32 -4.56
N HIS A 49 2.31 -6.97 -5.31
CA HIS A 49 3.43 -6.30 -5.95
C HIS A 49 2.96 -5.38 -7.06
N ASP A 50 1.98 -5.80 -7.84
CA ASP A 50 1.41 -5.01 -8.93
C ASP A 50 0.68 -3.75 -8.43
N VAL A 51 -0.12 -3.86 -7.37
CA VAL A 51 -0.84 -2.72 -6.77
C VAL A 51 0.14 -1.73 -6.12
N LEU A 52 1.13 -2.21 -5.37
CA LEU A 52 2.12 -1.32 -4.74
C LEU A 52 3.16 -0.78 -5.72
N ALA A 53 3.38 -1.45 -6.85
CA ALA A 53 4.09 -0.89 -7.99
C ALA A 53 3.37 0.31 -8.57
N ALA A 54 2.07 0.15 -8.85
CA ALA A 54 1.24 1.20 -9.44
C ALA A 54 1.12 2.42 -8.50
N PHE A 55 1.27 2.24 -7.19
CA PHE A 55 1.42 3.35 -6.25
C PHE A 55 2.66 4.22 -6.54
N ASN A 56 3.80 3.60 -6.84
CA ASN A 56 5.04 4.32 -7.16
C ASN A 56 5.03 4.87 -8.60
N HIS A 57 4.46 4.11 -9.53
CA HIS A 57 4.44 4.44 -10.95
C HIS A 57 3.03 4.24 -11.54
N PRO A 58 2.11 5.20 -11.32
CA PRO A 58 0.74 5.10 -11.83
C PRO A 58 0.67 4.98 -13.35
N SER A 59 1.63 5.59 -14.05
CA SER A 59 1.72 5.55 -15.53
C SER A 59 1.91 4.16 -16.10
N TRP A 60 2.42 3.19 -15.33
CA TRP A 60 2.55 1.80 -15.79
C TRP A 60 1.20 1.14 -16.11
N ARG A 61 0.10 1.68 -15.57
CA ARG A 61 -1.26 1.27 -15.90
C ARG A 61 -1.73 1.78 -17.27
N LEU A 62 -1.11 2.82 -17.84
CA LEU A 62 -1.46 3.37 -19.16
C LEU A 62 -0.92 2.50 -20.31
N ASP A 63 0.25 1.88 -20.13
CA ASP A 63 0.90 1.02 -21.13
C ASP A 63 0.23 -0.36 -21.26
N GLU A 64 -0.69 -0.70 -20.35
CA GLU A 64 -1.58 -1.84 -20.53
C GLU A 64 -2.65 -1.46 -21.57
N SER A 65 -2.47 -1.94 -22.80
CA SER A 65 -3.39 -1.71 -23.92
C SER A 65 -4.86 -1.90 -23.52
N HIS A 66 -5.78 -1.15 -24.15
CA HIS A 66 -7.24 -1.05 -23.90
C HIS A 66 -8.07 -2.37 -23.94
N GLY A 67 -7.44 -3.54 -23.82
CA GLY A 67 -8.07 -4.84 -23.56
C GLY A 67 -7.29 -5.73 -22.55
N SER A 68 -6.21 -5.23 -21.95
CA SER A 68 -5.44 -5.90 -20.90
C SER A 68 -6.00 -5.49 -19.55
N VAL A 69 -6.92 -6.31 -19.10
CA VAL A 69 -7.69 -6.15 -17.86
C VAL A 69 -6.74 -6.23 -16.65
N SER A 70 -6.22 -5.12 -16.13
CA SER A 70 -5.62 -5.08 -14.77
C SER A 70 -6.63 -5.52 -13.70
N THR A 71 -7.92 -5.26 -13.93
CA THR A 71 -9.04 -5.76 -13.14
C THR A 71 -9.30 -7.28 -13.27
N SER A 72 -8.62 -8.02 -14.17
CA SER A 72 -8.92 -9.45 -14.43
C SER A 72 -8.37 -10.33 -13.32
N ALA A 73 -7.19 -10.02 -12.80
CA ALA A 73 -6.61 -10.75 -11.67
C ALA A 73 -7.48 -10.61 -10.40
N LEU A 74 -7.98 -9.40 -10.12
CA LEU A 74 -8.92 -9.12 -9.03
C LEU A 74 -10.29 -9.79 -9.22
N CYS A 75 -10.79 -9.81 -10.46
CA CYS A 75 -12.03 -10.51 -10.80
C CYS A 75 -11.90 -12.04 -10.82
N THR A 76 -10.68 -12.58 -10.94
CA THR A 76 -10.43 -14.04 -10.97
C THR A 76 -10.10 -14.63 -9.60
N PHE A 77 -9.93 -13.82 -8.56
CA PHE A 77 -9.80 -14.33 -7.20
C PHE A 77 -11.12 -14.97 -6.76
N SER A 78 -11.09 -16.29 -6.53
CA SER A 78 -12.29 -17.08 -6.20
C SER A 78 -12.56 -17.18 -4.69
N GLY A 79 -11.62 -16.73 -3.86
CA GLY A 79 -11.73 -16.78 -2.40
C GLY A 79 -12.57 -15.64 -1.82
N ASP A 80 -12.85 -15.74 -0.52
CA ASP A 80 -13.47 -14.64 0.24
C ASP A 80 -12.49 -13.47 0.37
N LYS A 81 -12.81 -12.35 -0.29
CA LYS A 81 -11.98 -11.14 -0.35
C LYS A 81 -11.88 -10.40 0.97
N SER A 82 -12.74 -10.71 1.94
CA SER A 82 -12.70 -10.14 3.29
C SER A 82 -11.67 -10.83 4.19
N LEU A 83 -11.20 -12.04 3.82
CA LEU A 83 -10.18 -12.75 4.57
C LEU A 83 -8.82 -12.08 4.42
N ILE A 84 -8.13 -11.91 5.55
CA ILE A 84 -6.75 -11.43 5.59
C ILE A 84 -5.86 -12.51 4.99
N VAL A 85 -5.08 -12.13 4.00
CA VAL A 85 -4.08 -13.00 3.40
C VAL A 85 -2.76 -12.74 4.12
N GLY A 86 -2.27 -13.72 4.87
CA GLY A 86 -1.11 -13.55 5.75
C GLY A 86 0.16 -13.02 5.06
N SER A 87 0.37 -13.33 3.77
CA SER A 87 1.49 -12.79 2.99
C SER A 87 1.34 -11.31 2.62
N LEU A 88 0.11 -10.79 2.58
CA LEU A 88 -0.22 -9.41 2.25
C LEU A 88 -0.26 -8.53 3.51
N GLY A 89 -0.70 -9.12 4.63
CA GLY A 89 -0.96 -8.41 5.87
C GLY A 89 -2.34 -7.74 5.92
N CYS A 90 -3.10 -7.77 4.82
CA CYS A 90 -4.47 -7.26 4.71
C CYS A 90 -5.33 -8.19 3.84
N SER A 91 -6.61 -7.87 3.71
CA SER A 91 -7.53 -8.58 2.83
C SER A 91 -7.38 -8.14 1.36
N VAL A 92 -7.82 -9.00 0.43
CA VAL A 92 -7.81 -8.67 -1.01
C VAL A 92 -8.66 -7.43 -1.30
N GLU A 93 -9.78 -7.27 -0.61
CA GLU A 93 -10.66 -6.10 -0.72
C GLU A 93 -9.93 -4.78 -0.42
N VAL A 94 -8.98 -4.76 0.54
CA VAL A 94 -8.18 -3.55 0.80
C VAL A 94 -7.23 -3.23 -0.34
N LEU A 95 -6.60 -4.24 -0.96
CA LEU A 95 -5.75 -4.04 -2.14
C LEU A 95 -6.55 -3.57 -3.35
N GLU A 96 -7.77 -4.07 -3.54
CA GLU A 96 -8.68 -3.57 -4.58
C GLU A 96 -8.96 -2.09 -4.42
N ILE A 97 -9.24 -1.65 -3.18
CA ILE A 97 -9.47 -0.24 -2.90
C ILE A 97 -8.19 0.59 -3.14
N ILE A 98 -7.01 0.10 -2.76
CA ILE A 98 -5.74 0.79 -3.06
C ILE A 98 -5.55 0.94 -4.57
N ASP A 99 -5.87 -0.09 -5.36
CA ASP A 99 -5.77 -0.04 -6.81
C ASP A 99 -6.79 0.94 -7.42
N GLU A 100 -8.04 0.95 -6.93
CA GLU A 100 -9.06 1.94 -7.33
C GLU A 100 -8.56 3.38 -7.06
N ILE A 101 -7.85 3.61 -5.94
CA ILE A 101 -7.24 4.91 -5.63
C ILE A 101 -6.07 5.23 -6.58
N ASN A 102 -5.22 4.26 -6.89
CA ASN A 102 -4.15 4.43 -7.88
C ASN A 102 -4.72 4.84 -9.25
N MET A 103 -5.81 4.20 -9.69
CA MET A 103 -6.48 4.55 -10.94
C MET A 103 -7.12 5.95 -10.87
N MET A 104 -7.70 6.33 -9.73
CA MET A 104 -8.24 7.69 -9.53
C MET A 104 -7.14 8.74 -9.62
N ARG A 105 -5.97 8.49 -9.01
CA ARG A 105 -4.79 9.37 -9.08
C ARG A 105 -4.34 9.57 -10.53
N LEU A 106 -4.34 8.51 -11.32
CA LEU A 106 -3.94 8.56 -12.74
C LEU A 106 -4.90 9.39 -13.59
N HIS A 107 -6.21 9.31 -13.35
CA HIS A 107 -7.24 9.98 -14.16
C HIS A 107 -7.65 11.36 -13.64
N SER A 108 -7.08 11.82 -12.53
CA SER A 108 -7.47 13.05 -11.84
C SER A 108 -7.45 14.31 -12.71
N THR A 109 -6.70 14.34 -13.83
CA THR A 109 -6.65 15.49 -14.75
C THR A 109 -7.72 15.45 -15.84
N ASN A 110 -8.31 14.29 -16.11
CA ASN A 110 -9.21 14.06 -17.24
C ASN A 110 -10.67 13.85 -16.80
N ASP A 111 -10.89 13.50 -15.53
CA ASP A 111 -12.21 13.20 -15.00
C ASP A 111 -13.04 14.44 -14.67
N CYS A 112 -14.37 14.31 -14.83
CA CYS A 112 -15.31 15.30 -14.34
C CYS A 112 -15.23 15.38 -12.80
N PRO A 113 -15.10 16.58 -12.19
CA PRO A 113 -14.97 16.75 -10.74
C PRO A 113 -16.09 16.08 -9.93
N SER A 114 -17.31 16.07 -10.47
CA SER A 114 -18.47 15.46 -9.83
C SER A 114 -18.33 13.94 -9.73
N THR A 115 -17.83 13.30 -10.79
CA THR A 115 -17.66 11.84 -10.85
C THR A 115 -16.54 11.38 -9.91
N SER A 116 -15.40 12.08 -9.91
CA SER A 116 -14.29 11.75 -9.01
C SER A 116 -14.66 11.94 -7.54
N THR A 117 -15.46 12.96 -7.22
CA THR A 117 -15.97 13.18 -5.86
C THR A 117 -16.93 12.07 -5.41
N LEU A 118 -17.83 11.61 -6.29
CA LEU A 118 -18.71 10.48 -5.98
C LEU A 118 -17.93 9.19 -5.75
N GLN A 119 -16.97 8.87 -6.63
CA GLN A 119 -16.11 7.71 -6.49
C GLN A 119 -15.31 7.74 -5.18
N ARG A 120 -14.77 8.91 -4.80
CA ARG A 120 -14.09 9.11 -3.51
C ARG A 120 -15.02 8.86 -2.32
N CYS A 121 -16.26 9.35 -2.37
CA CYS A 121 -17.26 9.09 -1.32
C CYS A 121 -17.57 7.59 -1.20
N ASP A 122 -17.73 6.88 -2.32
CA ASP A 122 -17.97 5.45 -2.33
C ASP A 122 -16.81 4.66 -1.72
N LEU A 123 -15.56 4.99 -2.10
CA LEU A 123 -14.36 4.39 -1.52
C LEU A 123 -14.24 4.68 -0.02
N THR A 124 -14.56 5.89 0.40
CA THR A 124 -14.58 6.27 1.81
C THR A 124 -15.59 5.40 2.57
N MET A 125 -16.82 5.25 2.06
CA MET A 125 -17.83 4.40 2.68
C MET A 125 -17.42 2.93 2.72
N LYS A 126 -16.82 2.40 1.63
CA LYS A 126 -16.26 1.03 1.61
C LYS A 126 -15.27 0.87 2.76
N LEU A 127 -14.26 1.74 2.87
CA LEU A 127 -13.22 1.67 3.90
C LEU A 127 -13.73 1.79 5.35
N HIS A 128 -14.80 2.53 5.59
CA HIS A 128 -15.40 2.66 6.91
C HIS A 128 -16.19 1.41 7.33
N ASN A 129 -16.83 0.73 6.37
CA ASN A 129 -17.63 -0.47 6.62
C ASN A 129 -16.85 -1.78 6.42
N LEU A 130 -15.63 -1.69 5.89
CA LEU A 130 -14.77 -2.84 5.58
C LEU A 130 -14.43 -3.62 6.84
N ARG A 131 -14.60 -4.95 6.78
CA ARG A 131 -14.28 -5.88 7.86
C ARG A 131 -13.30 -6.92 7.36
N GLN A 132 -12.09 -6.91 7.93
CA GLN A 132 -11.07 -7.90 7.62
C GLN A 132 -11.16 -9.06 8.60
N LEU A 133 -11.24 -10.28 8.08
CA LEU A 133 -11.48 -11.50 8.86
C LEU A 133 -10.22 -12.38 8.88
N ILE A 134 -9.94 -13.01 10.02
CA ILE A 134 -8.85 -14.00 10.11
C ILE A 134 -9.38 -15.36 9.65
N ALA A 135 -8.62 -16.07 8.82
CA ALA A 135 -8.97 -17.44 8.44
C ALA A 135 -9.01 -18.36 9.69
N PRO A 136 -9.96 -19.31 9.80
CA PRO A 136 -10.13 -20.15 10.98
C PRO A 136 -8.85 -20.87 11.43
N ILE A 137 -8.00 -21.26 10.48
CA ILE A 137 -6.73 -21.97 10.70
C ILE A 137 -5.72 -21.10 11.46
N GLU A 138 -5.76 -19.77 11.27
CA GLU A 138 -4.83 -18.82 11.88
C GLU A 138 -5.29 -18.30 13.25
N CYS A 139 -6.52 -18.63 13.66
CA CYS A 139 -7.15 -18.12 14.89
C CYS A 139 -6.67 -18.82 16.18
N SER A 140 -5.83 -19.84 16.08
CA SER A 140 -5.43 -20.70 17.21
C SER A 140 -4.56 -20.03 18.28
N ASP A 141 -3.91 -18.90 17.96
CA ASP A 141 -3.09 -18.12 18.90
C ASP A 141 -3.62 -16.68 18.98
N GLY A 142 -4.10 -16.28 20.16
CA GLY A 142 -4.68 -14.95 20.40
C GLY A 142 -3.69 -13.81 20.18
N LEU A 143 -2.40 -14.00 20.49
CA LEU A 143 -1.38 -12.97 20.27
C LEU A 143 -1.07 -12.80 18.78
N ARG A 144 -0.97 -13.91 18.04
CA ARG A 144 -0.83 -13.89 16.58
C ARG A 144 -2.03 -13.24 15.92
N SER A 145 -3.25 -13.62 16.31
CA SER A 145 -4.49 -13.05 15.79
C SER A 145 -4.56 -11.54 16.00
N HIS A 146 -4.21 -11.06 17.20
CA HIS A 146 -4.16 -9.63 17.49
C HIS A 146 -3.17 -8.89 16.57
N ARG A 147 -1.97 -9.46 16.34
CA ARG A 147 -0.97 -8.87 15.45
C ARG A 147 -1.45 -8.82 14.00
N ILE A 148 -2.09 -9.89 13.51
CA ILE A 148 -2.65 -9.95 12.15
C ILE A 148 -3.69 -8.85 11.96
N LEU A 149 -4.64 -8.72 12.90
CA LEU A 149 -5.67 -7.68 12.83
C LEU A 149 -5.10 -6.27 12.94
N ALA A 150 -4.08 -6.07 13.78
CA ALA A 150 -3.42 -4.78 13.90
C ALA A 150 -2.72 -4.36 12.59
N ILE A 151 -2.02 -5.27 11.90
CA ILE A 151 -1.41 -4.98 10.60
C ILE A 151 -2.49 -4.69 9.54
N ALA A 152 -3.56 -5.48 9.53
CA ALA A 152 -4.69 -5.29 8.63
C ALA A 152 -5.35 -3.91 8.84
N GLU A 153 -5.51 -3.48 10.10
CA GLU A 153 -6.04 -2.16 10.44
C GLU A 153 -5.09 -1.03 10.02
N LEU A 154 -3.77 -1.23 10.10
CA LEU A 154 -2.81 -0.26 9.55
C LEU A 154 -2.98 -0.07 8.05
N TYR A 155 -3.20 -1.14 7.28
CA TYR A 155 -3.51 -1.00 5.87
C TYR A 155 -4.78 -0.19 5.64
N ARG A 156 -5.87 -0.49 6.37
CA ARG A 156 -7.14 0.24 6.23
C ARG A 156 -6.99 1.73 6.51
N LEU A 157 -6.28 2.10 7.59
CA LEU A 157 -6.00 3.48 7.97
C LEU A 157 -5.07 4.18 6.98
N ALA A 158 -4.02 3.50 6.50
CA ALA A 158 -3.15 4.02 5.47
C ALA A 158 -3.90 4.24 4.14
N THR A 159 -4.81 3.36 3.76
CA THR A 159 -5.64 3.52 2.56
C THR A 159 -6.59 4.71 2.68
N LEU A 160 -7.16 4.98 3.87
CA LEU A 160 -7.93 6.20 4.13
C LEU A 160 -7.05 7.44 3.95
N LEU A 161 -5.88 7.49 4.59
CA LEU A 161 -4.93 8.61 4.46
C LEU A 161 -4.50 8.82 2.99
N TYR A 162 -4.26 7.74 2.25
CA TYR A 162 -3.91 7.79 0.84
C TYR A 162 -5.05 8.34 -0.01
N LEU A 163 -6.29 7.93 0.22
CA LEU A 163 -7.47 8.48 -0.47
C LEU A 163 -7.61 9.99 -0.22
N GLN A 164 -7.48 10.43 1.04
CA GLN A 164 -7.52 11.85 1.44
C GLN A 164 -6.39 12.67 0.81
N ARG A 165 -5.32 12.01 0.42
CA ARG A 165 -4.19 12.63 -0.25
C ARG A 165 -4.40 12.76 -1.75
N VAL A 166 -4.90 11.70 -2.40
CA VAL A 166 -5.16 11.67 -3.84
C VAL A 166 -6.31 12.59 -4.22
N HIS A 167 -7.35 12.66 -3.40
CA HIS A 167 -8.52 13.50 -3.65
C HIS A 167 -8.94 14.23 -2.37
N PRO A 168 -8.27 15.37 -2.05
CA PRO A 168 -8.50 16.08 -0.80
C PRO A 168 -9.83 16.85 -0.81
N ILE A 169 -10.57 16.76 0.30
CA ILE A 169 -11.76 17.57 0.60
C ILE A 169 -11.59 18.35 1.91
N ALA A 170 -12.45 19.35 2.14
CA ALA A 170 -12.34 20.24 3.30
C ALA A 170 -12.46 19.50 4.64
N GLU A 171 -13.28 18.46 4.73
CA GLU A 171 -13.45 17.66 5.95
C GLU A 171 -12.23 16.78 6.29
N ASP A 172 -11.28 16.63 5.37
CA ASP A 172 -10.12 15.78 5.56
C ASP A 172 -9.17 16.31 6.64
N ASP A 173 -9.09 17.62 6.87
CA ASP A 173 -8.16 18.17 7.87
C ASP A 173 -8.44 17.62 9.28
N PHE A 174 -9.72 17.50 9.62
CA PHE A 174 -10.14 16.94 10.90
C PHE A 174 -9.97 15.41 10.94
N THR A 175 -10.47 14.72 9.91
CA THR A 175 -10.50 13.24 9.88
C THR A 175 -9.12 12.64 9.69
N ARG A 176 -8.23 13.26 8.92
CA ARG A 176 -6.81 12.88 8.77
C ARG A 176 -6.10 12.84 10.12
N THR A 177 -6.30 13.86 10.95
CA THR A 177 -5.72 13.91 12.31
C THR A 177 -6.21 12.74 13.18
N ILE A 178 -7.47 12.33 13.02
CA ILE A 178 -8.03 11.15 13.71
C ILE A 178 -7.38 9.87 13.19
N HIS A 179 -7.32 9.69 11.87
CA HIS A 179 -6.72 8.51 11.24
C HIS A 179 -5.23 8.36 11.61
N VAL A 180 -4.45 9.44 11.57
CA VAL A 180 -3.04 9.45 12.00
C VAL A 180 -2.91 9.01 13.46
N ARG A 181 -3.73 9.56 14.36
CA ARG A 181 -3.70 9.19 15.79
C ARG A 181 -4.05 7.73 16.02
N GLN A 182 -5.07 7.22 15.32
CA GLN A 182 -5.45 5.81 15.38
C GLN A 182 -4.30 4.92 14.90
N ALA A 183 -3.69 5.27 13.76
CA ALA A 183 -2.63 4.48 13.16
C ALA A 183 -1.35 4.47 14.01
N LEU A 184 -0.99 5.60 14.62
CA LEU A 184 0.07 5.68 15.64
C LEU A 184 -0.24 4.81 16.88
N GLY A 185 -1.50 4.78 17.31
CA GLY A 185 -1.95 3.90 18.39
C GLY A 185 -1.75 2.42 18.06
N VAL A 186 -2.11 2.01 16.84
CA VAL A 186 -1.90 0.66 16.35
C VAL A 186 -0.41 0.32 16.24
N LEU A 187 0.42 1.22 15.71
CA LEU A 187 1.88 1.05 15.65
C LEU A 187 2.53 0.86 17.02
N LYS A 188 2.10 1.63 18.03
CA LYS A 188 2.58 1.49 19.41
C LYS A 188 2.25 0.12 20.01
N GLY A 189 1.10 -0.45 19.64
CA GLY A 189 0.67 -1.79 20.07
C GLY A 189 1.38 -2.95 19.37
N LEU A 190 2.02 -2.71 18.22
CA LEU A 190 2.77 -3.73 17.49
C LEU A 190 4.18 -3.88 18.04
N SER A 191 4.66 -5.11 18.21
CA SER A 191 6.05 -5.41 18.57
C SER A 191 7.03 -5.15 17.42
N VAL A 192 6.60 -5.38 16.18
CA VAL A 192 7.32 -5.11 14.95
C VAL A 192 6.27 -4.92 13.86
N ALA A 193 6.31 -3.81 13.12
CA ALA A 193 5.52 -3.64 11.91
C ALA A 193 6.18 -4.45 10.78
N THR A 194 5.42 -5.22 10.00
CA THR A 194 5.99 -6.05 8.93
C THR A 194 5.67 -5.55 7.53
N SER A 195 4.89 -4.48 7.44
CA SER A 195 4.34 -3.93 6.20
C SER A 195 4.88 -2.51 6.00
N PRO A 196 5.80 -2.31 5.04
CA PRO A 196 6.44 -1.01 4.80
C PRO A 196 5.48 0.07 4.30
N TRP A 197 4.55 -0.27 3.39
CA TRP A 197 3.66 0.71 2.75
C TRP A 197 2.76 1.46 3.75
N PRO A 198 2.05 0.82 4.69
CA PRO A 198 1.29 1.57 5.69
C PRO A 198 2.15 2.51 6.55
N VAL A 199 3.36 2.07 6.93
CA VAL A 199 4.33 2.87 7.70
C VAL A 199 4.76 4.10 6.92
N PHE A 200 5.00 3.95 5.62
CA PHE A 200 5.30 5.06 4.72
C PHE A 200 4.18 6.10 4.68
N ILE A 201 2.96 5.68 4.37
CA ILE A 201 1.81 6.60 4.27
C ILE A 201 1.63 7.37 5.58
N MET A 202 1.70 6.68 6.73
CA MET A 202 1.63 7.31 8.04
C MET A 202 2.77 8.32 8.25
N ALA A 203 4.02 7.94 7.96
CA ALA A 203 5.19 8.79 8.12
C ALA A 203 5.08 10.09 7.34
N CYS A 204 4.44 10.04 6.17
CA CYS A 204 4.20 11.21 5.34
C CYS A 204 3.12 12.16 5.89
N GLU A 205 2.26 11.69 6.78
CA GLU A 205 1.12 12.44 7.33
C GLU A 205 1.29 12.91 8.78
N VAL A 206 2.27 12.37 9.51
CA VAL A 206 2.52 12.74 10.91
C VAL A 206 3.10 14.15 11.07
N ASP A 207 2.80 14.77 12.20
CA ASP A 207 3.42 16.03 12.60
C ASP A 207 4.82 15.80 13.21
N GLU A 208 5.60 16.88 13.36
CA GLU A 208 6.98 16.85 13.84
C GLU A 208 7.16 16.06 15.15
N GLN A 209 6.25 16.24 16.11
CA GLN A 209 6.27 15.59 17.42
C GLN A 209 6.20 14.05 17.35
N ASP A 210 5.60 13.49 16.30
CA ASP A 210 5.38 12.06 16.14
C ASP A 210 6.44 11.38 15.27
N ARG A 211 7.32 12.15 14.59
CA ARG A 211 8.38 11.63 13.71
C ARG A 211 9.35 10.70 14.44
N VAL A 212 9.68 10.98 15.70
CA VAL A 212 10.54 10.11 16.51
C VAL A 212 9.92 8.72 16.72
N SER A 213 8.59 8.65 16.90
CA SER A 213 7.88 7.37 17.02
C SER A 213 7.94 6.56 15.72
N ILE A 214 7.91 7.24 14.57
CA ILE A 214 8.06 6.60 13.26
C ILE A 214 9.50 6.08 13.08
N LEU A 215 10.52 6.87 13.43
CA LEU A 215 11.92 6.42 13.34
C LEU A 215 12.17 5.17 14.19
N HIS A 216 11.69 5.13 15.43
CA HIS A 216 11.76 3.94 16.26
C HIS A 216 11.02 2.74 15.67
N THR A 217 9.90 2.98 14.99
CA THR A 217 9.19 1.91 14.26
C THR A 217 10.08 1.36 13.15
N LEU A 218 10.70 2.22 12.34
CA LEU A 218 11.63 1.82 11.28
C LEU A 218 12.87 1.07 11.82
N ASP A 219 13.44 1.49 12.95
CA ASP A 219 14.56 0.78 13.60
C ASP A 219 14.17 -0.66 13.96
N ARG A 220 12.97 -0.83 14.51
CA ARG A 220 12.44 -2.16 14.87
C ARG A 220 12.17 -3.01 13.63
N MET A 221 11.68 -2.40 12.55
CA MET A 221 11.50 -3.09 11.26
C MET A 221 12.83 -3.62 10.72
N ASP A 222 13.87 -2.77 10.68
CA ASP A 222 15.20 -3.13 10.17
C ASP A 222 15.86 -4.22 11.03
N SER A 223 15.65 -4.19 12.36
CA SER A 223 16.20 -5.19 13.29
C SER A 223 15.67 -6.61 13.07
N VAL A 224 14.46 -6.76 12.53
CA VAL A 224 13.82 -8.06 12.29
C VAL A 224 13.91 -8.50 10.84
N ARG A 225 13.84 -7.53 9.92
CA ARG A 225 14.00 -7.75 8.48
C ARG A 225 15.04 -6.74 7.98
N SER A 226 16.32 -7.10 8.09
CA SER A 226 17.44 -6.35 7.50
C SER A 226 17.42 -6.48 5.96
N ILE A 227 16.37 -5.96 5.34
CA ILE A 227 16.19 -5.91 3.89
C ILE A 227 16.52 -4.49 3.47
N GLY A 228 17.24 -4.32 2.35
CA GLY A 228 17.65 -3.01 1.83
C GLY A 228 16.49 -2.01 1.68
N ASN A 229 15.27 -2.52 1.53
CA ASN A 229 14.03 -1.77 1.38
C ASN A 229 13.72 -0.87 2.58
N ILE A 230 13.99 -1.30 3.82
CA ILE A 230 13.68 -0.48 5.01
C ILE A 230 14.62 0.73 5.11
N LYS A 231 15.88 0.57 4.69
CA LYS A 231 16.85 1.68 4.62
C LYS A 231 16.44 2.69 3.56
N VAL A 232 16.11 2.22 2.36
CA VAL A 232 15.58 3.09 1.28
C VAL A 232 14.30 3.81 1.74
N LEU A 233 13.38 3.09 2.40
CA LEU A 233 12.17 3.67 2.98
C LEU A 233 12.48 4.80 3.98
N ARG A 234 13.42 4.58 4.90
CA ARG A 234 13.84 5.62 5.82
C ARG A 234 14.40 6.84 5.07
N ASP A 235 15.28 6.62 4.10
CA ASP A 235 15.93 7.70 3.35
C ASP A 235 14.90 8.57 2.61
N VAL A 236 13.87 7.95 2.02
CA VAL A 236 12.79 8.70 1.36
C VAL A 236 11.92 9.45 2.37
N ILE A 237 11.53 8.82 3.48
CA ILE A 237 10.76 9.48 4.55
C ILE A 237 11.49 10.71 5.07
N GLU A 238 12.77 10.57 5.41
CA GLU A 238 13.59 11.69 5.91
C GLU A 238 13.75 12.78 4.87
N SER A 239 13.85 12.42 3.58
CA SER A 239 13.92 13.39 2.49
C SER A 239 12.62 14.20 2.37
N ILE A 240 11.46 13.55 2.48
CA ILE A 240 10.16 14.21 2.51
C ILE A 240 10.07 15.16 3.71
N TRP A 241 10.46 14.71 4.91
CA TRP A 241 10.46 15.56 6.11
C TRP A 241 11.39 16.76 5.98
N LYS A 242 12.60 16.59 5.46
CA LYS A 242 13.53 17.70 5.18
C LYS A 242 12.90 18.73 4.26
N GLN A 243 12.23 18.30 3.19
CA GLN A 243 11.53 19.20 2.26
C GLN A 243 10.34 19.90 2.92
N GLN A 244 9.58 19.20 3.77
CA GLN A 244 8.52 19.79 4.58
C GLN A 244 9.04 20.89 5.51
N ASP A 245 10.14 20.64 6.20
CA ASP A 245 10.73 21.59 7.14
C ASP A 245 11.25 22.84 6.42
N LEU A 246 11.89 22.67 5.25
CA LEU A 246 12.34 23.78 4.42
C LEU A 246 11.18 24.67 3.91
N GLN A 247 10.04 24.08 3.53
CA GLN A 247 8.88 24.83 3.04
C GLN A 247 8.12 25.55 4.17
N ASN A 248 8.02 24.93 5.35
CA ASN A 248 7.37 25.52 6.52
C ASN A 248 8.08 26.77 7.03
N ILE A 249 9.39 26.91 6.79
CA ILE A 249 10.17 28.12 7.10
C ILE A 249 9.74 29.31 6.21
N GLY A 250 9.18 29.06 5.01
CA GLY A 250 8.87 30.09 4.02
C GLY A 250 7.39 30.41 3.82
N LYS A 251 6.46 29.49 4.14
CA LYS A 251 5.00 29.69 4.00
C LYS A 251 4.25 28.94 5.09
N ALA A 252 3.61 29.67 6.01
CA ALA A 252 2.74 29.07 7.01
C ALA A 252 1.46 28.55 6.34
N GLY A 253 1.25 27.23 6.33
CA GLY A 253 -0.07 26.63 6.14
C GLY A 253 -0.29 25.73 4.91
N GLN A 254 0.68 25.56 4.01
CA GLN A 254 0.53 24.63 2.86
C GLN A 254 1.31 23.34 3.10
N ARG A 255 0.62 22.21 3.31
CA ARG A 255 1.26 20.89 3.41
C ARG A 255 1.93 20.54 2.07
N VAL A 256 3.19 20.12 2.13
CA VAL A 256 3.96 19.65 0.96
C VAL A 256 3.24 18.52 0.28
N ASP A 257 3.15 18.53 -1.06
CA ASP A 257 2.61 17.41 -1.82
C ASP A 257 3.62 16.26 -1.91
N TRP A 258 3.62 15.39 -0.90
CA TRP A 258 4.61 14.31 -0.81
C TRP A 258 4.47 13.27 -1.95
N LEU A 259 3.31 13.20 -2.62
CA LEU A 259 3.12 12.28 -3.76
C LEU A 259 4.10 12.56 -4.91
N GLN A 260 4.46 13.82 -5.13
CA GLN A 260 5.40 14.23 -6.17
C GLN A 260 6.82 13.70 -5.92
N PHE A 261 7.19 13.47 -4.65
CA PHE A 261 8.51 12.96 -4.28
C PHE A 261 8.62 11.44 -4.46
N VAL A 262 7.48 10.74 -4.50
CA VAL A 262 7.41 9.29 -4.75
C VAL A 262 7.60 9.00 -6.24
N GLU A 263 7.27 9.94 -7.13
CA GLU A 263 7.40 9.80 -8.59
C GLU A 263 8.84 9.98 -9.09
N CYS A 264 9.75 10.49 -8.26
CA CYS A 264 11.14 10.74 -8.64
C CYS A 264 12.05 9.51 -8.43
N ASP A 265 12.33 8.80 -9.53
CA ASP A 265 13.55 8.00 -9.78
C ASP A 265 13.98 6.94 -8.75
N VAL A 266 13.07 6.37 -7.94
CA VAL A 266 13.40 5.15 -7.17
C VAL A 266 13.08 3.91 -8.03
N PRO A 267 14.07 3.14 -8.48
CA PRO A 267 13.93 2.19 -9.59
C PRO A 267 13.19 0.88 -9.28
N ALA A 268 12.79 0.66 -8.03
CA ALA A 268 11.99 -0.49 -7.60
C ALA A 268 11.03 -0.08 -6.49
N PRO A 269 9.85 -0.72 -6.34
CA PRO A 269 8.94 -0.41 -5.25
C PRO A 269 9.60 -0.87 -3.95
N TRP A 270 9.97 0.10 -3.14
CA TRP A 270 10.69 -0.05 -1.88
C TRP A 270 9.79 -0.59 -0.76
N PHE A 271 8.54 -0.92 -1.11
CA PHE A 271 7.57 -1.58 -0.24
C PHE A 271 7.45 -3.10 -0.46
N ILE A 272 8.23 -3.64 -1.41
CA ILE A 272 8.20 -5.03 -1.91
C ILE A 272 9.40 -5.82 -1.41
#